data_AF-A0AAD4UDQ9-F1
#
_entry.id   AF-A0AAD4UDQ9-F1
#
_cell.length_a   1.000
_cell.length_b   1.000
_cell.length_c   1.000
_cell.angle_alpha   90.00
_cell.angle_beta   90.00
_cell.angle_gamma   90.00
#
_symmetry.space_group_name_H-M   'P 1'
#
loop_
_entity.id
_entity.type
_entity.pdbx_description
1 polymer ?
#
loop_
_entity_poly.entity_id
_entity_poly.type
_entity_poly.pdbx_seq_one_letter_code
_entity_poly.pdbx_strand_id
1 'polypeptide(L)'
;MLLVTQLGRFTKEDQRVARLLKEVFGAGVLARTVLVFTLNEDLDGSSLETYLRETDNRALAELDVVCSRRHCGFNNKGDGAEQEARLRELMRLVEGILWEHEGRAYSPPGGPPAPSCAP
;
A
#
# COMPACT_ATOMS: atom_id res chain seq x y z
N MET A 1 -4.21 -5.84 0.83
CA MET A 1 -3.03 -6.32 0.09
C MET A 1 -1.88 -5.35 0.34
N LEU A 2 -0.62 -5.79 0.28
CA LEU A 2 0.55 -4.92 0.42
C LEU A 2 1.34 -4.93 -0.90
N LEU A 3 1.70 -3.76 -1.40
CA LEU A 3 2.65 -3.61 -2.51
C LEU A 3 3.89 -2.91 -1.99
N VAL A 4 5.00 -3.65 -1.96
CA VAL A 4 6.27 -3.19 -1.39
C VAL A 4 7.17 -2.65 -2.50
N THR A 5 7.71 -1.46 -2.32
CA THR A 5 8.67 -0.84 -3.24
C THR A 5 9.76 -0.12 -2.46
N GLN A 6 10.91 0.11 -3.08
CA GLN A 6 12.01 0.85 -2.46
C GLN A 6 11.80 2.36 -2.70
N LEU A 7 12.00 3.19 -1.67
CA LEU A 7 11.93 4.64 -1.81
C LEU A 7 12.91 5.14 -2.88
N GLY A 8 12.48 6.07 -3.73
CA GLY A 8 13.27 6.58 -4.85
C GLY A 8 13.47 5.60 -6.02
N ARG A 9 13.01 4.34 -5.90
CA ARG A 9 13.18 3.30 -6.93
C ARG A 9 11.85 2.69 -7.37
N PHE A 10 10.91 3.54 -7.77
CA PHE A 10 9.71 3.07 -8.45
C PHE A 10 9.99 2.88 -9.95
N THR A 11 10.16 1.62 -10.35
CA THR A 11 10.64 1.24 -11.69
C THR A 11 9.51 0.78 -12.62
N LYS A 12 9.87 0.43 -13.86
CA LYS A 12 8.95 -0.20 -14.82
C LYS A 12 8.44 -1.56 -14.35
N GLU A 13 9.21 -2.27 -13.51
CA GLU A 13 8.80 -3.56 -12.95
C GLU A 13 7.68 -3.38 -11.92
N ASP A 14 7.81 -2.39 -11.02
CA ASP A 14 6.76 -2.04 -10.06
C ASP A 14 5.47 -1.63 -10.79
N GLN A 15 5.58 -0.84 -11.86
CA GLN A 15 4.44 -0.49 -12.71
C GLN A 15 3.80 -1.71 -13.37
N ARG A 16 4.60 -2.68 -13.82
CA ARG A 16 4.09 -3.93 -14.40
C ARG A 16 3.34 -4.74 -13.35
N VAL A 17 3.86 -4.82 -12.12
CA VAL A 17 3.16 -5.48 -11.00
C VAL A 17 1.83 -4.80 -10.70
N ALA A 18 1.81 -3.46 -10.60
CA ALA A 18 0.56 -2.71 -10.37
C ALA A 18 -0.49 -2.94 -11.48
N ARG A 19 -0.06 -3.02 -12.75
CA ARG A 19 -0.94 -3.36 -13.88
C ARG A 19 -1.46 -4.79 -13.77
N LEU A 20 -0.57 -5.75 -13.49
CA LEU A 20 -0.94 -7.16 -13.36
C LEU A 20 -1.95 -7.37 -12.22
N LEU A 21 -1.76 -6.68 -11.10
CA LEU A 21 -2.73 -6.70 -9.99
C LEU A 21 -4.12 -6.26 -10.46
N LYS A 22 -4.19 -5.14 -11.20
CA LYS A 22 -5.45 -4.65 -11.77
C LYS A 22 -6.05 -5.62 -12.80
N GLU A 23 -5.24 -6.26 -13.63
CA GLU A 23 -5.69 -7.21 -14.66
C GLU A 23 -6.22 -8.51 -14.06
N VAL A 24 -5.50 -9.08 -13.09
CA VAL A 24 -5.83 -10.37 -12.47
C VAL A 24 -6.95 -10.23 -11.44
N PHE A 25 -6.89 -9.19 -10.60
CA PHE A 25 -7.81 -9.04 -9.49
C PHE A 25 -8.92 -8.03 -9.77
N GLY A 26 -8.85 -7.25 -10.84
CA GLY A 26 -9.77 -6.16 -11.13
C GLY A 26 -9.35 -4.83 -10.48
N ALA A 27 -9.90 -3.72 -10.97
CA ALA A 27 -9.52 -2.37 -10.54
C ALA A 27 -9.75 -2.08 -9.04
N GLY A 28 -10.69 -2.79 -8.41
CA GLY A 28 -11.01 -2.63 -6.98
C GLY A 28 -9.87 -3.07 -6.05
N VAL A 29 -8.91 -3.89 -6.51
CA VAL A 29 -7.83 -4.39 -5.65
C VAL A 29 -6.90 -3.26 -5.19
N LEU A 30 -6.67 -2.27 -6.05
CA LEU A 30 -5.78 -1.15 -5.75
C LEU A 30 -6.36 -0.28 -4.62
N ALA A 31 -7.68 -0.12 -4.57
CA ALA A 31 -8.38 0.53 -3.46
C ALA A 31 -8.34 -0.28 -2.13
N ARG A 32 -7.81 -1.50 -2.14
CA ARG A 32 -7.53 -2.31 -0.92
C ARG A 32 -6.05 -2.60 -0.72
N THR A 33 -5.20 -1.85 -1.40
CA THR A 33 -3.75 -2.00 -1.37
C THR A 33 -3.13 -0.89 -0.54
N VAL A 34 -2.19 -1.27 0.33
CA VAL A 34 -1.30 -0.34 1.03
C VAL A 34 0.04 -0.36 0.31
N LEU A 35 0.55 0.82 -0.04
CA LEU A 35 1.89 1.01 -0.58
C LEU A 35 2.91 1.07 0.55
N VAL A 36 3.85 0.13 0.57
CA VAL A 36 4.87 0.03 1.60
C VAL A 36 6.22 0.42 1.01
N PHE A 37 6.81 1.51 1.51
CA PHE A 37 8.10 2.00 1.05
C PHE A 37 9.21 1.51 1.97
N THR A 38 10.20 0.81 1.42
CA THR A 38 11.41 0.42 2.16
C THR A 38 12.55 1.41 1.93
N LEU A 39 13.55 1.41 2.82
CA LEU A 39 14.71 2.32 2.76
C LEU A 39 14.28 3.80 2.74
N ASN A 40 13.29 4.12 3.59
CA ASN A 40 12.81 5.48 3.78
C ASN A 40 13.66 6.30 4.77
N GLU A 41 14.78 5.74 5.23
CA GLU A 41 15.77 6.39 6.09
C GLU A 41 16.46 7.57 5.40
N ASP A 42 16.46 7.59 4.06
CA ASP A 42 17.08 8.64 3.23
C ASP A 42 16.12 9.82 2.93
N LEU A 43 14.94 9.89 3.56
CA LEU A 43 14.12 11.09 3.49
C LEU A 43 14.78 12.17 4.36
N ASP A 44 15.64 13.02 3.77
CA ASP A 44 16.36 14.16 4.38
C ASP A 44 15.41 15.10 5.19
N GLY A 45 14.93 14.64 6.35
CA GLY A 45 13.93 15.33 7.18
C GLY A 45 12.53 15.48 6.57
N SER A 46 12.28 14.98 5.35
CA SER A 46 11.00 15.14 4.65
C SER A 46 10.02 14.00 4.97
N SER A 47 8.71 14.27 5.02
CA SER A 47 7.73 13.20 5.20
C SER A 47 7.52 12.39 3.92
N LEU A 48 7.15 11.10 4.06
CA LEU A 48 6.79 10.25 2.92
C LEU A 48 5.63 10.85 2.10
N GLU A 49 4.68 11.49 2.79
CA GLU A 49 3.57 12.21 2.15
C GLU A 49 4.08 13.36 1.27
N THR A 50 5.06 14.12 1.75
CA THR A 50 5.68 15.21 0.97
C THR A 50 6.40 14.66 -0.26
N TYR A 51 7.18 13.58 -0.09
CA TYR A 51 7.85 12.89 -1.19
C TYR A 51 6.86 12.43 -2.27
N LEU A 52 5.73 11.81 -1.90
CA LEU A 52 4.72 11.35 -2.86
C LEU A 52 3.96 12.50 -3.53
N ARG A 53 3.78 13.62 -2.83
CA ARG A 53 3.14 14.82 -3.39
C ARG A 53 4.04 15.55 -4.38
N GLU A 54 5.35 15.54 -4.15
CA GLU A 54 6.33 16.36 -4.89
C GLU A 54 7.15 15.54 -5.89
N THR A 55 6.97 14.21 -5.95
CA THR A 55 7.66 13.35 -6.91
C THR A 55 7.34 13.72 -8.37
N ASP A 56 8.36 13.74 -9.21
CA ASP A 56 8.26 13.87 -10.66
C ASP A 56 7.82 12.55 -11.34
N ASN A 57 7.86 11.44 -10.60
CA ASN A 57 7.42 10.14 -11.06
C ASN A 57 5.89 10.07 -11.09
N ARG A 58 5.31 10.52 -12.20
CA ARG A 58 3.85 10.53 -12.42
C ARG A 58 3.18 9.18 -12.18
N ALA A 59 3.83 8.08 -12.55
CA ALA A 59 3.27 6.75 -12.36
C ALA A 59 3.17 6.37 -10.88
N LEU A 60 4.14 6.81 -10.06
CA LEU A 60 4.09 6.65 -8.61
C LEU A 60 3.00 7.52 -7.98
N ALA A 61 2.90 8.78 -8.39
CA ALA A 61 1.88 9.70 -7.91
C ALA A 61 0.46 9.20 -8.25
N GLU A 62 0.24 8.71 -9.47
CA GLU A 62 -1.02 8.08 -9.86
C GLU A 62 -1.31 6.82 -9.03
N LEU A 63 -0.29 5.97 -8.81
CA LEU A 63 -0.43 4.75 -8.01
C LEU A 63 -0.84 5.06 -6.56
N ASP A 64 -0.25 6.09 -5.94
CA ASP A 64 -0.63 6.53 -4.60
C ASP A 64 -2.10 6.97 -4.52
N VAL A 65 -2.57 7.73 -5.51
CA VAL A 65 -3.96 8.19 -5.57
C VAL A 65 -4.93 7.02 -5.75
N VAL A 66 -4.66 6.06 -6.64
CA VAL A 66 -5.55 4.89 -6.83
C VAL A 66 -5.53 3.93 -5.63
N CYS A 67 -4.44 3.95 -4.86
CA CYS A 67 -4.35 3.29 -3.55
C CYS A 67 -4.99 4.13 -2.43
N SER A 68 -5.75 5.17 -2.75
CA SER A 68 -6.39 6.13 -1.81
C SER A 68 -5.43 6.72 -0.78
N ARG A 69 -4.19 6.99 -1.20
CA ARG A 69 -3.12 7.54 -0.37
C ARG A 69 -2.80 6.70 0.88
N ARG A 70 -3.07 5.40 0.81
CA ARG A 70 -2.69 4.44 1.86
C ARG A 70 -1.25 4.02 1.61
N HIS A 71 -0.33 4.75 2.21
CA HIS A 71 1.10 4.45 2.17
C HIS A 71 1.71 4.50 3.57
N CYS A 72 2.77 3.73 3.78
CA CYS A 72 3.60 3.80 4.98
C CYS A 72 5.07 3.49 4.65
N GLY A 73 5.96 3.99 5.50
CA GLY A 73 7.40 3.76 5.37
C GLY A 73 7.91 2.71 6.35
N PHE A 74 8.67 1.75 5.87
CA PHE A 74 9.35 0.73 6.67
C PHE A 74 10.87 0.86 6.54
N ASN A 75 11.53 1.25 7.63
CA ASN A 75 12.95 1.01 7.77
C ASN A 75 13.16 -0.36 8.44
N ASN A 76 13.81 -1.27 7.73
CA ASN A 76 14.07 -2.63 8.20
C ASN A 76 15.26 -2.70 9.18
N LYS A 77 15.93 -1.58 9.44
CA LYS A 77 17.08 -1.47 10.35
C LYS A 77 16.74 -0.84 11.72
N GLY A 78 15.46 -0.63 12.02
CA GLY A 78 15.01 -0.02 13.27
C GLY A 78 15.20 -0.93 14.50
N ASP A 79 15.20 -0.31 15.68
CA ASP A 79 15.13 -1.05 16.94
C ASP A 79 13.72 -1.62 17.19
N GLY A 80 13.56 -2.42 18.25
CA GLY A 80 12.28 -3.09 18.55
C GLY A 80 11.10 -2.13 18.76
N ALA A 81 11.33 -0.94 19.33
CA ALA A 81 10.26 0.01 19.61
C ALA A 81 9.81 0.75 18.35
N GLU A 82 10.76 1.16 17.50
CA GLU A 82 10.47 1.73 16.18
C GLU A 82 9.76 0.73 15.27
N GLN A 83 10.23 -0.53 15.26
CA GLN A 83 9.63 -1.61 14.51
C GLN A 83 8.17 -1.82 14.90
N GLU A 84 7.88 -1.81 16.21
CA GLU A 84 6.53 -1.98 16.72
C GLU A 84 5.62 -0.80 16.36
N ALA A 85 6.11 0.44 16.45
CA ALA A 85 5.36 1.62 16.04
C ALA A 85 4.96 1.57 14.55
N ARG A 86 5.88 1.16 13.67
CA ARG A 86 5.61 0.98 12.23
C ARG A 86 4.61 -0.15 11.96
N LEU A 87 4.71 -1.24 12.71
CA LEU A 87 3.74 -2.33 12.60
C LEU A 87 2.35 -1.86 13.03
N ARG A 88 2.23 -1.07 14.10
CA ARG A 88 0.94 -0.48 14.52
C ARG A 88 0.37 0.46 13.46
N GLU A 89 1.20 1.27 12.82
CA GLU A 89 0.76 2.15 11.71
C GLU A 89 0.21 1.33 10.53
N LEU A 90 0.93 0.28 10.13
CA LEU A 90 0.47 -0.62 9.07
C LEU A 90 -0.84 -1.31 9.43
N MET A 91 -0.96 -1.81 10.66
CA MET A 91 -2.19 -2.44 11.13
C MET A 91 -3.36 -1.46 11.12
N ARG A 92 -3.16 -0.19 11.50
CA ARG A 92 -4.18 0.86 11.42
C ARG A 92 -4.67 1.08 9.98
N LEU A 93 -3.77 1.06 8.99
CA LEU A 93 -4.15 1.15 7.57
C LEU A 93 -4.96 -0.08 7.12
N VAL A 94 -4.56 -1.27 7.54
CA VAL A 94 -5.27 -2.52 7.23
C VAL A 94 -6.66 -2.54 7.87
N GLU A 95 -6.77 -2.14 9.13
CA GLU A 95 -8.04 -2.00 9.84
C GLU A 95 -8.97 -0.97 9.16
N GLY A 96 -8.42 0.15 8.70
CA GLY A 96 -9.16 1.13 7.91
C GLY A 96 -9.74 0.54 6.63
N ILE A 97 -8.93 -0.22 5.88
CA ILE A 97 -9.39 -0.92 4.67
C ILE A 97 -10.51 -1.92 5.00
N LEU A 98 -10.37 -2.68 6.09
CA LEU A 98 -11.40 -3.63 6.52
C LEU A 98 -12.69 -2.90 6.89
N TRP A 99 -12.61 -1.81 7.64
CA TRP A 99 -13.76 -0.99 8.03
C TRP A 99 -14.50 -0.42 6.81
N GLU A 100 -13.77 0.20 5.87
CA GLU A 100 -14.30 0.74 4.61
C GLU A 100 -15.00 -0.32 3.73
N HIS A 101 -14.66 -1.59 3.94
CA HIS A 101 -15.19 -2.72 3.19
C HIS A 101 -15.99 -3.72 4.03
N GLU A 102 -16.56 -3.26 5.15
CA GLU A 102 -17.47 -4.04 6.01
C GLU A 102 -16.85 -5.36 6.52
N GLY A 103 -15.54 -5.36 6.77
CA GLY A 103 -14.77 -6.53 7.18
C GLY A 103 -14.56 -7.58 6.09
N ARG A 104 -15.00 -7.33 4.85
CA ARG A 104 -14.96 -8.33 3.78
C ARG A 104 -13.57 -8.41 3.15
N ALA A 105 -13.05 -9.63 3.04
CA ALA A 105 -11.88 -9.91 2.23
C ALA A 105 -12.11 -9.50 0.76
N TYR A 106 -11.02 -9.20 0.05
CA TYR A 106 -11.12 -8.92 -1.39
C TYR A 106 -11.51 -10.19 -2.14
N SER A 107 -12.50 -10.06 -3.01
CA SER A 107 -12.89 -11.11 -3.96
C SER A 107 -12.79 -10.53 -5.37
N PRO A 108 -11.94 -11.09 -6.24
CA PRO A 108 -11.85 -10.64 -7.62
C PRO A 108 -13.16 -10.91 -8.36
N PRO A 109 -13.50 -10.12 -9.38
CA PRO A 109 -14.68 -10.36 -10.20
C PRO A 109 -14.60 -11.74 -10.85
N GLY A 110 -15.66 -12.55 -10.69
CA GLY A 110 -15.69 -13.96 -11.14
C GLY A 110 -15.09 -14.97 -10.15
N GLY A 111 -14.58 -14.53 -9.00
CA GLY A 111 -14.18 -15.42 -7.90
C GLY A 111 -15.38 -15.97 -7.11
N PRO A 112 -15.20 -17.08 -6.37
CA PRO A 112 -16.24 -17.57 -5.47
C PRO A 112 -16.58 -16.49 -4.42
N PRO A 113 -17.85 -16.41 -3.97
CA PRO A 113 -18.24 -15.43 -2.96
C PRO A 113 -17.42 -15.61 -1.69
N ALA A 114 -16.98 -14.49 -1.10
CA ALA A 114 -16.27 -14.51 0.18
C ALA A 114 -17.10 -15.26 1.23
N PRO A 115 -16.47 -16.09 2.09
CA PRO A 115 -17.19 -16.72 3.18
C PRO A 115 -17.83 -15.64 4.04
N SER A 116 -19.15 -15.78 4.27
CA SER A 116 -19.92 -14.91 5.14
C SER A 116 -19.42 -15.09 6.58
N CYS A 117 -18.62 -14.17 7.08
CA CYS A 117 -18.43 -14.00 8.52
C CYS A 117 -19.71 -13.35 9.08
N ALA A 118 -20.73 -14.18 9.33
CA ALA A 118 -21.83 -13.80 10.21
C ALA A 118 -21.48 -14.23 11.65
N PRO A 119 -21.89 -13.45 12.67
CA PRO A 119 -21.58 -13.71 14.07
C PRO A 119 -22.23 -14.99 14.62
#